data_AF-A0A972Y588-F1
#
_entry.id   AF-A0A972Y588-F1
#
_cell.length_a   1.000
_cell.length_b   1.000
_cell.length_c   1.000
_cell.angle_alpha   90.00
_cell.angle_beta   90.00
_cell.angle_gamma   90.00
#
_symmetry.space_group_name_H-M   'P 1'
#
loop_
_entity.id
_entity.type
_entity.pdbx_description
1 polymer ?
#
loop_
_entity_poly.entity_id
_entity_poly.type
_entity_poly.pdbx_seq_one_letter_code
_entity_poly.pdbx_strand_id
1 'polypeptide(L)'
;MSESNSNTYIEALCDGNERVILEIYKNYFSKTASFITKNNGTYEDAQEIFQLVLYQLTARAKVKKFEVKSSFEAYLFTACKNLWRRELNKRKKQVRNDGVLELLSEEEENGRSILEQERWELFEEKIAELSENCMKLLGAYFKKVSYKEIVQQFGYASENAAFQRVFKCKKRLTDLIKKDNRFKELCF
;
A
#
# COMPACT_ATOMS: atom_id res chain seq x y z
N MET A 1 -2.99 -22.17 4.23
CA MET A 1 -3.02 -21.96 5.70
C MET A 1 -2.86 -20.49 6.13
N SER A 2 -2.91 -19.50 5.22
CA SER A 2 -2.61 -18.09 5.53
C SER A 2 -3.82 -17.16 5.70
N GLU A 3 -5.02 -17.54 5.24
CA GLU A 3 -6.22 -16.67 5.31
C GLU A 3 -6.85 -16.60 6.72
N SER A 4 -6.76 -17.69 7.50
CA SER A 4 -7.42 -17.76 8.82
C SER A 4 -6.85 -16.80 9.86
N ASN A 5 -5.58 -16.41 9.78
CA ASN A 5 -4.97 -15.55 10.81
C ASN A 5 -5.17 -14.06 10.54
N SER A 6 -5.33 -13.64 9.28
CA SER A 6 -5.42 -12.22 8.93
C SER A 6 -6.69 -11.56 9.48
N ASN A 7 -7.85 -12.21 9.31
CA ASN A 7 -9.12 -11.70 9.83
C ASN A 7 -9.14 -11.74 11.37
N THR A 8 -8.54 -12.77 11.98
CA THR A 8 -8.42 -12.87 13.44
C THR A 8 -7.60 -11.73 14.05
N TYR A 9 -6.52 -11.29 13.40
CA TYR A 9 -5.74 -10.14 13.89
C TYR A 9 -6.55 -8.84 13.84
N ILE A 10 -7.33 -8.60 12.79
CA ILE A 10 -8.16 -7.39 12.67
C ILE A 10 -9.29 -7.37 13.70
N GLU A 11 -9.95 -8.51 13.94
CA GLU A 11 -10.99 -8.63 14.97
C GLU A 11 -10.41 -8.40 16.37
N ALA A 12 -9.29 -9.05 16.69
CA ALA A 12 -8.62 -8.89 17.98
C ALA A 12 -8.11 -7.45 18.22
N LEU A 13 -7.71 -6.73 17.16
CA LEU A 13 -7.36 -5.31 17.22
C LEU A 13 -8.59 -4.44 17.56
N CYS A 14 -9.77 -4.79 17.06
CA CYS A 14 -11.02 -4.08 17.37
C CYS A 14 -11.43 -4.23 18.83
N ASP A 15 -11.22 -5.43 19.38
CA ASP A 15 -11.53 -5.79 20.77
C ASP A 15 -10.49 -5.26 21.78
N GLY A 16 -9.39 -4.66 21.30
CA GLY A 16 -8.33 -4.15 22.16
C GLY A 16 -7.54 -5.26 22.87
N ASN A 17 -7.42 -6.44 22.26
CA ASN A 17 -6.75 -7.58 22.87
C ASN A 17 -5.23 -7.35 22.97
N GLU A 18 -4.75 -6.97 24.15
CA GLU A 18 -3.35 -6.64 24.42
C GLU A 18 -2.38 -7.77 24.02
N ARG A 19 -2.75 -9.04 24.24
CA ARG A 19 -1.88 -10.18 23.90
C ARG A 19 -1.63 -10.25 22.41
N VAL A 20 -2.68 -10.04 21.60
CA VAL A 20 -2.58 -10.08 20.15
C VAL A 20 -1.83 -8.85 19.62
N ILE A 21 -2.03 -7.68 20.21
CA ILE A 21 -1.25 -6.48 19.87
C ILE A 21 0.25 -6.73 20.11
N LEU A 22 0.61 -7.28 21.27
CA LEU A 22 2.00 -7.63 21.59
C LEU A 22 2.57 -8.68 20.63
N GLU A 23 1.76 -9.65 20.22
CA GLU A 23 2.15 -10.63 19.20
C GLU A 23 2.43 -9.98 17.84
N ILE A 24 1.55 -9.09 17.38
CA ILE A 24 1.72 -8.31 16.14
C ILE A 24 3.02 -7.50 16.20
N TYR A 25 3.30 -6.84 17.32
CA TYR A 25 4.56 -6.13 17.54
C TYR A 25 5.76 -7.07 17.42
N LYS A 26 5.75 -8.18 18.17
CA LYS A 26 6.86 -9.14 18.20
C LYS A 26 7.15 -9.72 16.82
N ASN A 27 6.10 -10.02 16.04
CA ASN A 27 6.23 -10.72 14.77
C ASN A 27 6.57 -9.79 13.61
N TYR A 28 6.08 -8.54 13.61
CA TYR A 28 6.09 -7.70 12.40
C TYR A 28 6.83 -6.36 12.53
N PHE A 29 7.05 -5.87 13.75
CA PHE A 29 7.63 -4.53 13.96
C PHE A 29 9.07 -4.41 13.43
N SER A 30 9.90 -5.44 13.61
CA SER A 30 11.33 -5.42 13.24
C SER A 30 11.57 -5.06 11.77
N LYS A 31 10.72 -5.56 10.88
CA LYS A 31 10.78 -5.29 9.44
C LYS A 31 10.42 -3.84 9.11
N THR A 32 9.41 -3.29 9.77
CA THR A 32 9.03 -1.88 9.66
C THR A 32 10.15 -0.97 10.18
N ALA A 33 10.69 -1.27 11.37
CA ALA A 33 11.80 -0.52 11.95
C ALA A 33 13.03 -0.50 11.05
N SER A 34 13.43 -1.66 10.50
CA SER A 34 14.55 -1.73 9.55
C SER A 34 14.30 -0.92 8.28
N PHE A 35 13.06 -0.92 7.76
CA PHE A 35 12.71 -0.11 6.59
C PHE A 35 12.80 1.39 6.89
N ILE A 36 12.17 1.87 7.97
CA ILE A 36 12.08 3.30 8.29
C ILE A 36 13.45 3.89 8.61
N THR A 37 14.25 3.20 9.42
CA THR A 37 15.62 3.62 9.76
C THR A 37 16.53 3.72 8.53
N LYS A 38 16.36 2.83 7.54
CA LYS A 38 17.06 2.92 6.24
C LYS A 38 16.53 4.02 5.31
N ASN A 39 15.42 4.65 5.65
CA ASN A 39 14.73 5.63 4.81
C ASN A 39 14.51 6.95 5.58
N ASN A 40 15.59 7.50 6.17
CA ASN A 40 15.61 8.82 6.82
C ASN A 40 14.71 8.97 8.06
N GLY A 41 14.40 7.87 8.76
CA GLY A 41 13.65 7.89 10.02
C GLY A 41 14.47 7.38 11.19
N THR A 42 13.97 7.59 12.40
CA THR A 42 14.53 7.00 13.63
C THR A 42 13.79 5.72 14.03
N TYR A 43 14.23 5.10 15.12
CA TYR A 43 13.51 3.95 15.69
C TYR A 43 12.18 4.39 16.31
N GLU A 44 12.16 5.56 16.93
CA GLU A 44 10.97 6.21 17.51
C GLU A 44 9.95 6.53 16.42
N ASP A 45 10.40 7.10 15.28
CA ASP A 45 9.56 7.29 14.10
C ASP A 45 8.90 5.96 13.68
N ALA A 46 9.65 4.85 13.74
CA ALA A 46 9.10 3.55 13.39
C ALA A 46 8.04 3.07 14.37
N GLN A 47 8.24 3.27 15.67
CA GLN A 47 7.25 2.94 16.71
C GLN A 47 5.97 3.75 16.51
N GLU A 48 6.10 5.06 16.29
CA GLU A 48 4.97 5.95 16.05
C GLU A 48 4.19 5.54 14.80
N ILE A 49 4.87 5.34 13.67
CA ILE A 49 4.23 4.91 12.42
C ILE A 49 3.51 3.57 12.59
N PHE A 50 4.13 2.62 13.29
CA PHE A 50 3.51 1.31 13.48
C PHE A 50 2.27 1.39 14.37
N GLN A 51 2.31 2.16 15.47
CA GLN A 51 1.14 2.41 16.32
C GLN A 51 0.02 3.10 15.53
N LEU A 52 0.33 4.15 14.78
CA LEU A 52 -0.64 4.90 13.98
C LEU A 52 -1.32 4.01 12.95
N VAL A 53 -0.58 3.11 12.29
CA VAL A 53 -1.17 2.17 11.33
C VAL A 53 -2.09 1.16 12.01
N LEU A 54 -1.71 0.62 13.18
CA LEU A 54 -2.60 -0.25 13.94
C LEU A 54 -3.88 0.48 14.36
N TYR A 55 -3.76 1.74 14.79
CA TYR A 55 -4.91 2.58 15.11
C TYR A 55 -5.82 2.81 13.88
N GLN A 56 -5.25 3.16 12.72
CA GLN A 56 -5.99 3.35 11.47
C GLN A 56 -6.71 2.07 11.03
N LEU A 57 -6.05 0.91 11.17
CA LEU A 57 -6.63 -0.40 10.91
C LEU A 57 -7.86 -0.66 11.79
N THR A 58 -7.71 -0.44 13.11
CA THR A 58 -8.80 -0.60 14.08
C THR A 58 -9.96 0.35 13.79
N ALA A 59 -9.67 1.64 13.56
CA ALA A 59 -10.70 2.64 13.26
C ALA A 59 -11.48 2.26 12.00
N ARG A 60 -10.79 1.84 10.94
CA ARG A 60 -11.43 1.40 9.69
C ARG A 60 -12.31 0.16 9.90
N ALA A 61 -11.79 -0.86 10.59
CA ALA A 61 -12.52 -2.11 10.83
C ALA A 61 -13.79 -1.89 11.65
N LYS A 62 -13.80 -0.90 12.56
CA LYS A 62 -15.00 -0.48 13.31
C LYS A 62 -16.05 0.21 12.44
N VAL A 63 -15.63 0.98 11.43
CA VAL A 63 -16.55 1.66 10.50
C VAL A 63 -17.13 0.70 9.48
N LYS A 64 -16.28 -0.13 8.87
CA LYS A 64 -16.68 -1.10 7.84
C LYS A 64 -15.80 -2.32 7.93
N LYS A 65 -16.42 -3.49 8.10
CA LYS A 65 -15.70 -4.76 7.99
C LYS A 65 -15.09 -4.85 6.59
N PHE A 66 -13.79 -5.06 6.54
CA PHE A 66 -13.03 -5.28 5.31
C PHE A 66 -12.19 -6.55 5.47
N GLU A 67 -11.89 -7.18 4.35
CA GLU A 67 -11.10 -8.40 4.30
C GLU A 67 -9.71 -8.09 3.75
N VAL A 68 -8.68 -8.55 4.47
CA VAL A 68 -7.30 -8.46 3.98
C VAL A 68 -7.07 -9.61 3.00
N LYS A 69 -7.14 -9.31 1.70
CA LYS A 69 -6.95 -10.29 0.61
C LYS A 69 -5.52 -10.78 0.45
N SER A 70 -4.55 -10.07 1.02
CA SER A 70 -3.14 -10.46 1.10
C SER A 70 -2.80 -11.05 2.48
N SER A 71 -1.53 -11.37 2.76
CA SER A 71 -1.16 -11.70 4.15
C SER A 71 -1.23 -10.46 5.02
N PHE A 72 -1.68 -10.61 6.27
CA PHE A 72 -1.72 -9.51 7.24
C PHE A 72 -0.37 -8.79 7.36
N GLU A 73 0.74 -9.53 7.38
CA GLU A 73 2.09 -8.95 7.38
C GLU A 73 2.33 -8.03 6.17
N ALA A 74 2.00 -8.49 4.95
CA ALA A 74 2.23 -7.74 3.74
C ALA A 74 1.38 -6.46 3.71
N TYR A 75 0.13 -6.57 4.14
CA TYR A 75 -0.78 -5.43 4.29
C TYR A 75 -0.23 -4.42 5.30
N LEU A 76 0.05 -4.86 6.52
CA LEU A 76 0.53 -4.01 7.62
C LEU A 76 1.84 -3.30 7.25
N PHE A 77 2.78 -4.04 6.67
CA PHE A 77 4.05 -3.48 6.22
C PHE A 77 3.86 -2.45 5.11
N THR A 78 2.94 -2.69 4.16
CA THR A 78 2.63 -1.74 3.08
C THR A 78 2.00 -0.47 3.62
N ALA A 79 1.06 -0.57 4.56
CA ALA A 79 0.45 0.57 5.23
C ALA A 79 1.52 1.42 5.96
N CYS A 80 2.42 0.79 6.71
CA CYS A 80 3.54 1.48 7.37
C CYS A 80 4.45 2.21 6.37
N LYS A 81 4.82 1.55 5.28
CA LYS A 81 5.65 2.17 4.23
C LYS A 81 4.98 3.38 3.59
N ASN A 82 3.69 3.30 3.34
CA ASN A 82 2.94 4.38 2.71
C ASN A 82 2.80 5.56 3.67
N LEU A 83 2.45 5.32 4.94
CA LEU A 83 2.39 6.36 5.96
C LEU A 83 3.75 7.07 6.13
N TRP A 84 4.84 6.30 6.21
CA TRP A 84 6.18 6.88 6.30
C TRP A 84 6.57 7.75 5.10
N ARG A 85 6.21 7.34 3.88
CA ARG A 85 6.46 8.16 2.68
C ARG A 85 5.69 9.47 2.70
N ARG A 86 4.46 9.46 3.22
CA ARG A 86 3.67 10.70 3.41
C ARG A 86 4.34 11.60 4.44
N GLU A 87 4.79 11.03 5.55
CA GLU A 87 5.52 11.75 6.59
C GLU A 87 6.81 12.39 6.06
N LEU A 88 7.61 11.66 5.28
CA LEU A 88 8.79 12.23 4.61
C LEU A 88 8.45 13.39 3.66
N ASN A 89 7.32 13.31 2.95
CA ASN A 89 6.87 14.40 2.09
C ASN A 89 6.40 15.61 2.90
N LYS A 90 5.74 15.39 4.05
CA LYS A 90 5.34 16.43 5.00
C LYS A 90 6.55 17.15 5.57
N ARG A 91 7.54 16.41 6.08
CA ARG A 91 8.83 16.94 6.55
C ARG A 91 9.55 17.75 5.47
N LYS A 92 9.60 17.25 4.23
CA LYS A 92 10.18 17.98 3.08
C LYS A 92 9.44 19.28 2.75
N LYS A 93 8.11 19.31 2.88
CA LYS A 93 7.32 20.53 2.69
C LYS A 93 7.55 21.53 3.82
N GLN A 94 7.62 21.08 5.07
CA GLN A 94 7.94 21.93 6.23
C GLN A 94 9.31 22.59 6.09
N VAL A 95 10.32 21.85 5.64
CA VAL A 95 11.67 22.41 5.38
C VAL A 95 11.68 23.42 4.23
N ARG A 96 10.74 23.33 3.26
CA ARG A 96 10.65 24.24 2.11
C ARG A 96 9.78 25.48 2.36
N ASN A 97 8.81 25.40 3.27
CA ASN A 97 7.90 26.50 3.64
C ASN A 97 8.26 27.04 5.03
N ASP A 98 9.29 27.87 5.11
CA ASP A 98 9.49 28.78 6.25
C ASP A 98 8.45 29.92 6.23
N GLY A 99 7.15 29.62 6.26
CA GLY A 99 6.14 30.69 6.35
C GLY A 99 4.68 30.37 6.11
N VAL A 100 4.30 29.23 5.54
CA VAL A 100 2.87 28.86 5.43
C VAL A 100 2.70 27.37 5.68
N LEU A 101 2.31 27.06 6.91
CA LEU A 101 1.92 25.71 7.34
C LEU A 101 0.43 25.54 7.06
N GLU A 102 0.08 24.89 5.96
CA GLU A 102 -1.29 24.42 5.74
C GLU A 102 -1.47 23.16 6.61
N LEU A 103 -1.88 23.38 7.87
CA LEU A 103 -2.26 22.33 8.80
C LEU A 103 -3.57 21.71 8.33
N LEU A 104 -3.47 20.59 7.62
CA LEU A 104 -4.60 19.69 7.42
C LEU A 104 -4.95 19.07 8.77
N SER A 105 -6.24 18.94 9.08
CA SER A 105 -6.64 18.30 10.34
C SER A 105 -6.32 16.80 10.31
N GLU A 106 -6.08 16.21 11.48
CA GLU A 106 -5.81 14.76 11.61
C GLU A 106 -6.95 13.90 11.03
N GLU A 107 -8.18 14.40 11.08
CA GLU A 107 -9.38 13.77 10.51
C GLU A 107 -9.34 13.77 8.97
N GLU A 108 -8.93 14.89 8.35
CA GLU A 108 -8.75 14.98 6.91
C GLU A 108 -7.58 14.11 6.42
N GLU A 109 -6.50 14.02 7.19
CA GLU A 109 -5.35 13.17 6.89
C GLU A 109 -5.70 11.67 7.02
N ASN A 110 -6.47 11.29 8.04
CA ASN A 110 -7.00 9.93 8.20
C ASN A 110 -8.00 9.55 7.10
N GLY A 111 -8.92 10.45 6.73
CA GLY A 111 -9.87 10.24 5.64
C GLY A 111 -9.16 10.01 4.30
N ARG A 112 -8.13 10.81 3.98
CA ARG A 112 -7.27 10.60 2.81
C ARG A 112 -6.52 9.27 2.87
N SER A 113 -6.07 8.87 4.06
CA SER A 113 -5.37 7.59 4.25
C SER A 113 -6.24 6.40 3.88
N ILE A 114 -7.50 6.40 4.36
CA ILE A 114 -8.48 5.36 4.07
C ILE A 114 -8.81 5.33 2.58
N LEU A 115 -9.06 6.48 1.95
CA LEU A 115 -9.37 6.58 0.53
C LEU A 115 -8.22 6.06 -0.35
N GLU A 116 -6.97 6.42 -0.04
CA GLU A 116 -5.80 5.90 -0.76
C GLU A 116 -5.64 4.39 -0.60
N GLN A 117 -5.97 3.86 0.58
CA GLN A 117 -5.93 2.42 0.84
C GLN A 117 -7.01 1.67 0.05
N GLU A 118 -8.24 2.18 0.00
CA GLU A 118 -9.32 1.57 -0.81
C GLU A 118 -9.01 1.61 -2.30
N ARG A 119 -8.37 2.69 -2.78
CA ARG A 119 -7.85 2.79 -4.14
C ARG A 119 -6.77 1.75 -4.42
N TRP A 120 -5.90 1.50 -3.45
CA TRP A 120 -4.85 0.48 -3.56
C TRP A 120 -5.43 -0.93 -3.60
N GLU A 121 -6.41 -1.24 -2.76
CA GLU A 121 -7.11 -2.53 -2.76
C GLU A 121 -7.82 -2.79 -4.08
N LEU A 122 -8.55 -1.80 -4.62
CA LEU A 122 -9.14 -1.91 -5.95
C LEU A 122 -8.06 -2.18 -7.01
N PHE A 123 -6.92 -1.50 -6.95
CA PHE A 123 -5.82 -1.73 -7.87
C PHE A 123 -5.26 -3.16 -7.77
N GLU A 124 -5.02 -3.67 -6.55
CA GLU A 124 -4.52 -5.03 -6.31
C GLU A 124 -5.49 -6.10 -6.80
N GLU A 125 -6.80 -5.89 -6.61
CA GLU A 125 -7.82 -6.78 -7.16
C GLU A 125 -7.80 -6.78 -8.69
N LYS A 126 -7.78 -5.61 -9.33
CA LYS A 126 -7.84 -5.52 -10.80
C LYS A 126 -6.56 -5.95 -11.49
N ILE A 127 -5.40 -5.81 -10.84
CA ILE A 127 -4.15 -6.32 -11.41
C ILE A 127 -4.09 -7.85 -11.34
N ALA A 128 -4.70 -8.47 -10.31
CA ALA A 128 -4.81 -9.92 -10.19
C ALA A 128 -5.77 -10.55 -11.22
N GLU A 129 -6.73 -9.78 -11.75
CA GLU A 129 -7.62 -10.20 -12.86
C GLU A 129 -6.91 -10.23 -14.23
N LEU A 130 -5.68 -9.68 -14.35
CA LEU A 130 -4.91 -9.76 -15.59
C LEU A 130 -4.31 -11.16 -15.77
N SER A 131 -4.00 -11.52 -17.01
CA SER A 131 -3.17 -12.70 -17.28
C SER A 131 -1.83 -12.61 -16.55
N GLU A 132 -1.31 -13.74 -16.06
CA GLU A 132 -0.05 -13.81 -15.30
C GLU A 132 1.11 -13.08 -16.00
N ASN A 133 1.22 -13.21 -17.33
CA ASN A 133 2.21 -12.51 -18.12
C ASN A 133 2.07 -10.97 -18.05
N CYS A 134 0.85 -10.44 -18.14
CA CYS A 134 0.61 -8.99 -17.98
C CYS A 134 0.90 -8.53 -16.54
N MET A 135 0.51 -9.32 -15.53
CA MET A 135 0.77 -8.99 -14.13
C MET A 135 2.28 -8.91 -13.86
N LYS A 136 3.05 -9.92 -14.28
CA LYS A 136 4.51 -9.93 -14.15
C LYS A 136 5.18 -8.80 -14.93
N LEU A 137 4.74 -8.56 -16.17
CA LEU A 137 5.26 -7.48 -17.02
C LEU A 137 5.05 -6.11 -16.39
N LEU A 138 3.83 -5.81 -15.92
CA LEU A 138 3.54 -4.56 -15.23
C LEU A 138 4.33 -4.44 -13.93
N GLY A 139 4.52 -5.55 -13.19
CA GLY A 139 5.38 -5.58 -12.01
C GLY A 139 6.83 -5.18 -12.31
N ALA A 140 7.43 -5.67 -13.39
CA ALA A 140 8.77 -5.27 -13.83
C ALA A 140 8.80 -3.79 -14.25
N TYR A 141 7.79 -3.34 -15.00
CA TYR A 141 7.66 -1.95 -15.42
C TYR A 141 7.55 -0.98 -14.22
N PHE A 142 6.74 -1.30 -13.21
CA PHE A 142 6.60 -0.45 -12.01
C PHE A 142 7.85 -0.43 -11.14
N LYS A 143 8.67 -1.49 -11.19
CA LYS A 143 10.02 -1.52 -10.59
C LYS A 143 11.06 -0.74 -11.40
N LYS A 144 10.67 -0.09 -12.50
CA LYS A 144 11.53 0.66 -13.42
C LYS A 144 12.64 -0.19 -14.07
N VAL A 145 12.38 -1.50 -14.26
CA VAL A 145 13.26 -2.36 -15.06
C VAL A 145 13.31 -1.83 -16.50
N SER A 146 14.50 -1.83 -17.12
CA SER A 146 14.67 -1.27 -18.46
C SER A 146 13.95 -2.12 -19.52
N TYR A 147 13.54 -1.51 -20.64
CA TYR A 147 12.91 -2.27 -21.73
C TYR A 147 13.83 -3.32 -22.33
N LYS A 148 15.14 -3.06 -22.34
CA LYS A 148 16.17 -4.03 -22.73
C LYS A 148 16.14 -5.29 -21.85
N GLU A 149 16.08 -5.13 -20.53
CA GLU A 149 15.96 -6.26 -19.59
C GLU A 149 14.60 -6.94 -19.68
N ILE A 150 13.52 -6.17 -19.87
CA ILE A 150 12.16 -6.73 -20.07
C ILE A 150 12.10 -7.61 -21.33
N VAL A 151 12.77 -7.20 -22.41
CA VAL A 151 12.90 -8.02 -23.63
C VAL A 151 13.55 -9.37 -23.32
N GLN A 152 14.65 -9.36 -22.58
CA GLN A 152 15.37 -10.58 -22.21
C GLN A 152 14.54 -11.48 -21.27
N GLN A 153 13.88 -10.88 -20.27
CA GLN A 153 13.13 -11.61 -19.25
C GLN A 153 11.84 -12.25 -19.81
N PHE A 154 11.18 -11.59 -20.77
CA PHE A 154 9.87 -12.01 -21.28
C PHE A 154 9.91 -12.52 -22.73
N GLY A 155 11.08 -12.55 -23.38
CA GLY A 155 11.26 -13.10 -24.73
C GLY A 155 10.59 -12.28 -25.84
N TYR A 156 10.52 -10.95 -25.69
CA TYR A 156 9.95 -10.10 -26.74
C TYR A 156 10.94 -9.88 -27.90
N ALA A 157 10.43 -9.66 -29.12
CA ALA A 157 11.27 -9.47 -30.30
C ALA A 157 12.08 -8.15 -30.31
N SER A 158 11.58 -7.12 -29.61
CA SER A 158 12.23 -5.81 -29.55
C SER A 158 11.72 -4.99 -28.35
N GLU A 159 12.46 -3.93 -27.99
CA GLU A 159 12.02 -2.99 -26.96
C GLU A 159 10.68 -2.33 -27.31
N ASN A 160 10.43 -2.08 -28.61
CA ASN A 160 9.15 -1.56 -29.07
C ASN A 160 8.01 -2.58 -28.87
N ALA A 161 8.26 -3.86 -29.12
CA ALA A 161 7.27 -4.91 -28.84
C ALA A 161 6.95 -5.00 -27.34
N ALA A 162 7.97 -4.89 -26.48
CA ALA A 162 7.81 -4.84 -25.04
C ALA A 162 7.01 -3.59 -24.59
N PHE A 163 7.33 -2.41 -25.13
CA PHE A 163 6.60 -1.15 -24.88
C PHE A 163 5.12 -1.25 -25.26
N GLN A 164 4.82 -1.75 -26.46
CA GLN A 164 3.44 -1.95 -26.90
C GLN A 164 2.70 -2.94 -26.00
N ARG A 165 3.39 -3.98 -25.52
CA ARG A 165 2.80 -4.95 -24.60
C ARG A 165 2.50 -4.34 -23.23
N VAL A 166 3.43 -3.56 -22.67
CA VAL A 166 3.20 -2.78 -21.44
C VAL A 166 2.00 -1.85 -21.60
N PHE A 167 1.94 -1.11 -22.71
CA PHE A 167 0.83 -0.20 -23.01
C PHE A 167 -0.51 -0.95 -23.05
N LYS A 168 -0.58 -2.08 -23.75
CA LYS A 168 -1.80 -2.90 -23.83
C LYS A 168 -2.23 -3.45 -22.47
N CYS A 169 -1.30 -3.98 -21.67
CA CYS A 169 -1.60 -4.48 -20.32
C CYS A 169 -2.07 -3.33 -19.40
N LYS A 170 -1.45 -2.15 -19.47
CA LYS A 170 -1.85 -0.97 -18.69
C LYS A 170 -3.23 -0.46 -19.09
N LYS A 171 -3.53 -0.43 -20.38
CA LYS A 171 -4.86 -0.06 -20.89
C LYS A 171 -5.92 -1.04 -20.35
N ARG A 172 -5.66 -2.34 -20.46
CA ARG A 172 -6.55 -3.38 -19.92
C ARG A 172 -6.81 -3.20 -18.42
N LEU A 173 -5.76 -2.95 -17.63
CA LEU A 173 -5.89 -2.69 -16.19
C LEU A 173 -6.77 -1.46 -15.91
N THR A 174 -6.56 -0.39 -16.67
CA THR A 174 -7.35 0.85 -16.55
C THR A 174 -8.82 0.59 -16.87
N ASP A 175 -9.10 -0.19 -17.90
CA ASP A 175 -10.48 -0.56 -18.29
C ASP A 175 -11.17 -1.40 -17.21
N LEU A 176 -10.44 -2.34 -16.58
CA LEU A 176 -10.95 -3.13 -15.45
C LEU A 176 -11.28 -2.26 -14.23
N ILE A 177 -10.39 -1.33 -13.90
CA ILE A 177 -10.59 -0.37 -12.79
C ILE A 177 -11.82 0.49 -13.07
N LYS A 178 -11.92 1.10 -14.26
CA LYS A 178 -13.06 1.97 -14.62
C LYS A 178 -14.41 1.27 -14.67
N LYS A 179 -14.41 -0.04 -14.91
CA LYS A 179 -15.65 -0.86 -14.95
C LYS A 179 -16.14 -1.23 -13.55
N ASP A 180 -15.30 -1.18 -12.52
CA ASP A 180 -15.70 -1.47 -11.14
C ASP A 180 -16.61 -0.36 -10.60
N ASN A 181 -17.69 -0.74 -9.93
CA ASN A 181 -18.65 0.22 -9.38
C ASN A 181 -18.00 1.17 -8.35
N ARG A 182 -17.00 0.67 -7.59
CA ARG A 182 -16.24 1.47 -6.62
C ARG A 182 -15.43 2.58 -7.26
N PHE A 183 -15.15 2.51 -8.57
CA PHE A 183 -14.35 3.53 -9.26
C PHE A 183 -14.95 4.94 -9.13
N LYS A 184 -16.28 5.05 -9.16
CA LYS A 184 -16.97 6.34 -9.02
C LYS A 184 -16.79 6.89 -7.60
N GLU A 185 -16.86 6.05 -6.58
CA GLU A 185 -16.74 6.44 -5.18
C GLU A 185 -15.28 6.79 -4.80
N LEU A 186 -14.30 6.22 -5.50
CA LEU A 186 -12.88 6.37 -5.16
C LEU A 186 -12.13 7.46 -5.96
N CYS A 187 -12.82 8.13 -6.89
CA CYS A 187 -12.24 9.17 -7.76
C CYS A 187 -12.85 10.56 -7.56
N PHE A 188 -13.92 10.67 -6.75
CA PHE A 188 -14.55 11.92 -6.32
C PHE A 188 -14.47 12.03 -4.81
#